data_AF-A0AA89C1E7-F1
#
_entry.id   AF-A0AA89C1E7-F1
#
_cell.length_a   1.000
_cell.length_b   1.000
_cell.length_c   1.000
_cell.angle_alpha   90.00
_cell.angle_beta   90.00
_cell.angle_gamma   90.00
#
_symmetry.space_group_name_H-M   'P 1'
#
loop_
_entity.id
_entity.type
_entity.pdbx_description
1 polymer ?
#
loop_
_entity_poly.entity_id
_entity_poly.type
_entity_poly.pdbx_seq_one_letter_code
_entity_poly.pdbx_strand_id
1 'polypeptide(L)'
;MDTCYTADKALENSLLFAESRFDISAIPTSSDIKKPSKASYSGRIIGVLGPTASEDSVKVATLLKLFKIPQISYFSTSPELSDSNIFPYFLRTVPSDLYQAKAITSILRYYQWSYVTMIYEDTSYGKNIAEVLTDLAEKNDICIGFQQSISESVSPELLESIASILLRHSNTNSSLVRKEVNDGNTWFKEYWESKFNCSFGNSSHESVNCTGDEEFVDDKDVTEYETLFNGRNAVFTYGQALISAHNEFCHDLKERCEGFDEVLADGSKLFAYLKNVKETEGIQNQDKTGTKANKQKPPPYEKKRTPDMGVRPGAQEE
;
A
#
# COMPACT_ATOMS: atom_id res chain seq x y z
N MET A 1 -7.59 -10.98 -0.43
CA MET A 1 -8.07 -11.34 0.92
C MET A 1 -7.94 -10.11 1.78
N ASP A 2 -8.73 -9.99 2.84
CA ASP A 2 -8.60 -8.89 3.78
C ASP A 2 -7.26 -8.96 4.55
N THR A 3 -6.64 -7.82 4.84
CA THR A 3 -5.49 -7.73 5.76
C THR A 3 -5.91 -7.23 7.13
N CYS A 4 -7.14 -6.71 7.27
CA CYS A 4 -7.65 -6.01 8.44
C CYS A 4 -6.69 -4.90 8.94
N TYR A 5 -5.88 -4.32 8.04
CA TYR A 5 -4.78 -3.39 8.33
C TYR A 5 -3.78 -3.90 9.41
N THR A 6 -3.64 -5.23 9.55
CA THR A 6 -2.71 -5.83 10.52
C THR A 6 -1.79 -6.83 9.86
N ALA A 7 -0.50 -6.64 10.08
CA ALA A 7 0.52 -7.43 9.42
C ALA A 7 0.48 -8.93 9.80
N ASP A 8 -0.07 -9.27 10.97
CA ASP A 8 -0.27 -10.67 11.40
C ASP A 8 -1.42 -11.34 10.61
N LYS A 9 -2.53 -10.63 10.37
CA LYS A 9 -3.64 -11.14 9.56
C LYS A 9 -3.29 -11.19 8.08
N ALA A 10 -2.54 -10.19 7.59
CA ALA A 10 -1.95 -10.20 6.26
C ALA A 10 -1.06 -11.43 6.04
N LEU A 11 -0.23 -11.77 7.04
CA LEU A 11 0.63 -12.94 7.02
C LEU A 11 -0.16 -14.25 7.08
N GLU A 12 -1.13 -14.38 8.00
CA GLU A 12 -2.00 -15.57 8.11
C GLU A 12 -2.70 -15.88 6.79
N ASN A 13 -3.32 -14.87 6.17
CA ASN A 13 -4.02 -15.03 4.89
C ASN A 13 -3.04 -15.29 3.73
N SER A 14 -1.77 -14.86 3.84
CA SER A 14 -0.74 -15.14 2.85
C SER A 14 -0.17 -16.56 2.92
N LEU A 15 -0.34 -17.28 4.04
CA LEU A 15 -0.02 -18.71 4.12
C LEU A 15 -0.82 -19.52 3.09
N LEU A 16 -2.08 -19.15 2.83
CA LEU A 16 -2.92 -19.79 1.81
C LEU A 16 -2.35 -19.63 0.39
N PHE A 17 -1.62 -18.54 0.12
CA PHE A 17 -0.91 -18.36 -1.15
C PHE A 17 0.31 -19.27 -1.26
N ALA A 18 1.06 -19.44 -0.17
CA ALA A 18 2.17 -20.37 -0.08
C ALA A 18 1.70 -21.84 -0.19
N GLU A 19 0.60 -22.20 0.47
CA GLU A 19 -0.03 -23.53 0.38
C GLU A 19 -0.34 -23.93 -1.07
N SER A 20 -0.77 -22.99 -1.92
CA SER A 20 -1.04 -23.24 -3.34
C SER A 20 0.20 -23.63 -4.18
N ARG A 21 1.42 -23.51 -3.63
CA ARG A 21 2.67 -23.96 -4.26
C ARG A 21 3.04 -25.39 -3.90
N PHE A 22 2.45 -25.97 -2.86
CA PHE A 22 2.64 -27.37 -2.49
C PHE A 22 1.65 -28.26 -3.23
N ASP A 23 2.15 -29.34 -3.83
CA ASP A 23 1.28 -30.40 -4.32
C ASP A 23 0.87 -31.31 -3.15
N ILE A 24 -0.19 -30.91 -2.45
CA ILE A 24 -0.74 -31.64 -1.30
C ILE A 24 -1.27 -33.03 -1.72
N SER A 25 -1.46 -33.30 -3.03
CA SER A 25 -1.84 -34.63 -3.51
C SER A 25 -0.73 -35.68 -3.35
N ALA A 26 0.53 -35.24 -3.23
CA ALA A 26 1.68 -36.10 -2.96
C ALA A 26 1.86 -36.47 -1.47
N ILE A 27 1.08 -35.87 -0.56
CA ILE A 27 1.11 -36.19 0.87
C ILE A 27 0.17 -37.39 1.14
N PRO A 28 0.68 -38.55 1.60
CA PRO A 28 -0.18 -39.68 1.93
C PRO A 28 -1.01 -39.37 3.18
N THR A 29 -2.24 -38.93 2.99
CA THR A 29 -3.16 -38.63 4.09
C THR A 29 -3.62 -39.91 4.75
N SER A 30 -3.22 -40.13 6.01
CA SER A 30 -3.95 -41.00 6.93
C SER A 30 -5.41 -40.56 7.03
N SER A 31 -6.33 -41.51 7.19
CA SER A 31 -7.78 -41.37 6.96
C SER A 31 -8.52 -40.39 7.88
N ASP A 32 -7.88 -39.85 8.91
CA ASP A 32 -8.58 -39.29 10.07
C ASP A 32 -8.50 -37.76 10.19
N ILE A 33 -7.83 -37.06 9.26
CA ILE A 33 -7.80 -35.58 9.23
C ILE A 33 -8.93 -35.05 8.34
N LYS A 34 -10.01 -34.59 8.97
CA LYS A 34 -11.04 -33.78 8.28
C LYS A 34 -10.38 -32.52 7.70
N LYS A 35 -10.31 -32.43 6.36
CA LYS A 35 -9.85 -31.21 5.69
C LYS A 35 -10.67 -30.01 6.19
N PRO A 36 -10.04 -28.89 6.60
CA PRO A 36 -10.77 -27.70 7.00
C PRO A 36 -11.56 -27.16 5.81
N SER A 37 -12.84 -26.88 6.01
CA SER A 37 -13.74 -26.33 5.00
C SER A 37 -13.54 -24.82 4.81
N LYS A 38 -12.32 -24.42 4.41
CA LYS A 38 -12.08 -23.10 3.79
C LYS A 38 -12.08 -23.27 2.27
N ALA A 39 -12.46 -22.22 1.55
CA ALA A 39 -12.67 -22.27 0.10
C ALA A 39 -11.45 -22.86 -0.61
N SER A 40 -11.64 -24.00 -1.28
CA SER A 40 -10.59 -24.67 -2.05
C SER A 40 -10.32 -23.88 -3.33
N TYR A 41 -9.43 -22.88 -3.24
CA TYR A 41 -8.96 -22.13 -4.40
C TYR A 41 -8.34 -23.09 -5.41
N SER A 42 -9.10 -23.41 -6.46
CA SER A 42 -8.70 -24.33 -7.53
C SER A 42 -7.73 -23.66 -8.51
N GLY A 43 -6.56 -23.25 -8.02
CA GLY A 43 -5.52 -22.61 -8.82
C GLY A 43 -4.24 -22.29 -8.02
N ARG A 44 -3.08 -22.52 -8.64
CA ARG A 44 -1.76 -22.13 -8.13
C ARG A 44 -1.63 -20.61 -8.15
N ILE A 45 -1.24 -19.98 -7.04
CA ILE A 45 -1.01 -18.54 -6.98
C ILE A 45 0.33 -18.19 -7.66
N ILE A 46 0.21 -17.45 -8.75
CA ILE A 46 1.36 -17.05 -9.59
C ILE A 46 2.01 -15.74 -9.15
N GLY A 47 1.28 -14.86 -8.46
CA GLY A 47 1.75 -13.58 -7.92
C GLY A 47 0.72 -12.95 -6.98
N VAL A 48 1.13 -11.96 -6.20
CA VAL A 48 0.31 -11.23 -5.22
C VAL A 48 0.31 -9.73 -5.53
N LEU A 49 -0.83 -9.07 -5.28
CA LEU A 49 -1.00 -7.63 -5.40
C LEU A 49 -1.39 -7.05 -4.03
N GLY A 50 -0.76 -5.94 -3.64
CA GLY A 50 -0.80 -5.41 -2.28
C GLY A 50 0.25 -6.05 -1.35
N PRO A 51 0.06 -5.97 -0.02
CA PRO A 51 -0.94 -5.17 0.69
C PRO A 51 -0.64 -3.66 0.63
N THR A 52 -1.42 -2.84 1.35
CA THR A 52 -1.28 -1.37 1.37
C THR A 52 -0.23 -0.90 2.37
N ALA A 53 -0.38 -1.24 3.66
CA ALA A 53 0.56 -0.86 4.71
C ALA A 53 1.95 -1.44 4.45
N SER A 54 3.00 -0.65 4.67
CA SER A 54 4.37 -1.12 4.40
C SER A 54 4.80 -2.26 5.34
N GLU A 55 4.33 -2.26 6.58
CA GLU A 55 4.62 -3.34 7.53
C GLU A 55 3.96 -4.67 7.12
N ASP A 56 2.69 -4.64 6.71
CA ASP A 56 2.02 -5.79 6.09
C ASP A 56 2.85 -6.28 4.88
N SER A 57 3.30 -5.37 4.02
CA SER A 57 4.12 -5.70 2.84
C SER A 57 5.44 -6.35 3.23
N VAL A 58 6.12 -5.91 4.29
CA VAL A 58 7.35 -6.51 4.80
C VAL A 58 7.12 -7.94 5.30
N LYS A 59 6.08 -8.18 6.10
CA LYS A 59 5.75 -9.53 6.60
C LYS A 59 5.34 -10.47 5.44
N VAL A 60 4.49 -10.00 4.54
CA VAL A 60 4.03 -10.76 3.37
C VAL A 60 5.20 -11.06 2.41
N ALA A 61 6.03 -10.09 2.05
CA ALA A 61 7.19 -10.30 1.18
C ALA A 61 8.22 -11.27 1.78
N THR A 62 8.37 -11.24 3.10
CA THR A 62 9.26 -12.16 3.83
C THR A 62 8.80 -13.61 3.76
N LEU A 63 7.49 -13.87 3.69
CA LEU A 63 6.94 -15.20 3.40
C LEU A 63 7.05 -15.54 1.90
N LEU A 64 6.53 -14.67 1.02
CA LEU A 64 6.39 -14.95 -0.41
C LEU A 64 7.74 -15.19 -1.11
N LYS A 65 8.83 -14.58 -0.64
CA LYS A 65 10.18 -14.81 -1.19
C LYS A 65 10.68 -16.24 -1.04
N LEU A 66 10.25 -16.97 0.00
CA LEU A 66 10.59 -18.39 0.21
C LEU A 66 9.98 -19.27 -0.89
N PHE A 67 8.82 -18.87 -1.40
CA PHE A 67 8.07 -19.57 -2.45
C PHE A 67 8.29 -18.98 -3.84
N LYS A 68 9.20 -17.99 -3.95
CA LYS A 68 9.48 -17.20 -5.16
C LYS A 68 8.22 -16.57 -5.78
N ILE A 69 7.21 -16.25 -4.98
CA ILE A 69 5.97 -15.63 -5.47
C ILE A 69 6.23 -14.13 -5.63
N PRO A 70 6.11 -13.55 -6.85
CA PRO A 70 6.19 -12.11 -7.04
C PRO A 70 5.12 -11.37 -6.26
N GLN A 71 5.46 -10.17 -5.79
CA GLN A 71 4.54 -9.27 -5.11
C GLN A 71 4.64 -7.87 -5.72
N ILE A 72 3.50 -7.22 -5.97
CA ILE A 72 3.45 -5.80 -6.34
C ILE A 72 2.56 -5.06 -5.34
N SER A 73 3.14 -4.25 -4.46
CA SER A 73 2.33 -3.31 -3.67
C SER A 73 1.97 -2.07 -4.50
N TYR A 74 0.78 -1.53 -4.27
CA TYR A 74 0.31 -0.31 -4.91
C TYR A 74 0.25 0.91 -3.96
N PHE A 75 0.74 0.75 -2.73
CA PHE A 75 0.68 1.80 -1.71
C PHE A 75 1.83 1.77 -0.68
N SER A 76 2.58 0.68 -0.55
CA SER A 76 3.68 0.60 0.43
C SER A 76 4.90 1.40 -0.03
N THR A 77 5.18 2.52 0.65
CA THR A 77 6.24 3.46 0.29
C THR A 77 7.54 3.32 1.09
N SER A 78 7.59 2.50 2.15
CA SER A 78 8.76 2.37 3.03
C SER A 78 10.07 2.12 2.27
N PRO A 79 11.16 2.84 2.58
CA PRO A 79 12.47 2.68 1.93
C PRO A 79 13.04 1.26 2.01
N GLU A 80 12.81 0.53 3.11
CA GLU A 80 13.33 -0.82 3.35
C GLU A 80 12.94 -1.83 2.26
N LEU A 81 11.75 -1.66 1.68
CA LEU A 81 11.19 -2.51 0.62
C LEU A 81 11.96 -2.37 -0.72
N SER A 82 12.92 -1.43 -0.79
CA SER A 82 13.83 -1.26 -1.93
C SER A 82 15.08 -2.15 -1.87
N ASP A 83 15.35 -2.84 -0.74
CA ASP A 83 16.48 -3.77 -0.66
C ASP A 83 16.14 -5.10 -1.34
N SER A 84 16.57 -5.23 -2.59
CA SER A 84 16.39 -6.45 -3.39
C SER A 84 17.15 -7.68 -2.87
N ASN A 85 18.07 -7.54 -1.91
CA ASN A 85 18.70 -8.68 -1.24
C ASN A 85 17.77 -9.28 -0.18
N ILE A 86 17.01 -8.43 0.52
CA ILE A 86 16.04 -8.83 1.55
C ILE A 86 14.71 -9.22 0.90
N PHE A 87 14.27 -8.49 -0.13
CA PHE A 87 12.98 -8.63 -0.82
C PHE A 87 13.14 -8.88 -2.34
N PRO A 88 13.79 -9.99 -2.76
CA PRO A 88 14.17 -10.22 -4.15
C PRO A 88 13.01 -10.36 -5.14
N TYR A 89 11.78 -10.57 -4.66
CA TYR A 89 10.57 -10.74 -5.46
C TYR A 89 9.52 -9.62 -5.26
N PHE A 90 9.89 -8.54 -4.58
CA PHE A 90 9.02 -7.40 -4.33
C PHE A 90 9.16 -6.32 -5.41
N LEU A 91 8.04 -5.73 -5.78
CA LEU A 91 7.91 -4.56 -6.65
C LEU A 91 6.83 -3.64 -6.07
N ARG A 92 6.80 -2.40 -6.53
CA ARG A 92 5.73 -1.46 -6.19
C ARG A 92 5.45 -0.48 -7.32
N THR A 93 4.23 0.05 -7.39
CA THR A 93 3.85 1.11 -8.34
C THR A 93 3.95 2.53 -7.76
N VAL A 94 4.38 2.66 -6.50
CA VAL A 94 4.58 3.92 -5.77
C VAL A 94 6.07 4.19 -5.51
N PRO A 95 6.49 5.47 -5.41
CA PRO A 95 7.88 5.83 -5.12
C PRO A 95 8.26 5.55 -3.66
N SER A 96 9.57 5.55 -3.39
CA SER A 96 10.14 5.47 -2.04
C SER A 96 9.90 6.73 -1.22
N ASP A 97 9.64 6.58 0.09
CA ASP A 97 9.64 7.71 1.03
C ASP A 97 11.00 8.41 1.09
N LEU A 98 12.07 7.78 0.59
CA LEU A 98 13.35 8.46 0.36
C LEU A 98 13.18 9.75 -0.47
N TYR A 99 12.23 9.79 -1.41
CA TYR A 99 11.93 11.00 -2.19
C TYR A 99 11.03 11.97 -1.43
N GLN A 100 10.08 11.48 -0.63
CA GLN A 100 9.23 12.30 0.23
C GLN A 100 10.04 12.99 1.32
N ALA A 101 10.94 12.27 1.99
CA ALA A 101 11.87 12.79 2.98
C ALA A 101 12.79 13.87 2.37
N LYS A 102 13.36 13.63 1.18
CA LYS A 102 14.11 14.66 0.42
C LYS A 102 13.27 15.90 0.12
N ALA A 103 12.00 15.73 -0.23
CA ALA A 103 11.08 16.86 -0.47
C ALA A 103 10.79 17.64 0.81
N ILE A 104 10.51 16.96 1.92
CA ILE A 104 10.32 17.55 3.26
C ILE A 104 11.57 18.35 3.66
N THR A 105 12.76 17.75 3.66
CA THR A 105 14.01 18.46 3.99
C THR A 105 14.24 19.66 3.08
N SER A 106 13.92 19.56 1.78
CA SER A 106 14.02 20.69 0.85
C SER A 106 13.06 21.83 1.21
N ILE A 107 11.86 21.52 1.69
CA ILE A 107 10.89 22.51 2.19
C ILE A 107 11.39 23.17 3.48
N LEU A 108 11.91 22.40 4.43
CA LEU A 108 12.49 22.92 5.68
C LEU A 108 13.63 23.92 5.39
N ARG A 109 14.55 23.55 4.49
CA ARG A 109 15.64 24.43 4.06
C ARG A 109 15.15 25.69 3.36
N TYR A 110 14.15 25.58 2.47
CA TYR A 110 13.60 26.72 1.73
C TYR A 110 13.01 27.78 2.65
N TYR A 111 12.31 27.37 3.72
CA TYR A 111 11.77 28.28 4.74
C TYR A 111 12.72 28.55 5.91
N GLN A 112 13.97 28.06 5.84
CA GLN A 112 14.99 28.23 6.88
C GLN A 112 14.56 27.71 8.26
N TRP A 113 13.72 26.67 8.32
CA TRP A 113 13.30 26.01 9.55
C TRP A 113 14.41 25.08 10.05
N SER A 114 15.26 25.60 10.95
CA SER A 114 16.42 24.90 11.52
C SER A 114 16.15 24.14 12.83
N TYR A 115 14.94 24.24 13.39
CA TYR A 115 14.54 23.52 14.60
C TYR A 115 13.11 22.99 14.42
N VAL A 116 12.95 21.66 14.46
CA VAL A 116 11.67 20.99 14.19
C VAL A 116 11.39 19.89 15.20
N THR A 117 10.12 19.53 15.32
CA THR A 117 9.65 18.35 16.06
C THR A 117 9.23 17.28 15.04
N MET A 118 9.61 16.02 15.30
CA MET A 118 9.23 14.89 14.45
C MET A 118 8.28 13.95 15.18
N ILE A 119 7.12 13.70 14.58
CA ILE A 119 6.11 12.75 15.06
C ILE A 119 5.88 11.75 13.94
N TYR A 120 5.89 10.45 14.27
CA TYR A 120 5.77 9.36 13.30
C TYR A 120 5.02 8.17 13.90
N GLU A 121 4.54 7.28 13.04
CA GLU A 121 3.87 6.05 13.44
C GLU A 121 4.89 5.02 13.99
N ASP A 122 4.55 4.24 15.01
CA ASP A 122 5.43 3.21 15.59
C ASP A 122 5.52 1.92 14.73
N THR A 123 5.16 2.00 13.46
CA THR A 123 5.24 0.92 12.47
C THR A 123 6.60 0.89 11.76
N SER A 124 6.84 -0.16 10.97
CA SER A 124 8.00 -0.21 10.08
C SER A 124 8.03 0.97 9.09
N TYR A 125 6.86 1.43 8.61
CA TYR A 125 6.74 2.62 7.76
C TYR A 125 7.24 3.89 8.45
N GLY A 126 6.64 4.24 9.60
CA GLY A 126 6.97 5.48 10.31
C GLY A 126 8.42 5.51 10.80
N LYS A 127 8.95 4.37 11.28
CA LYS A 127 10.34 4.24 11.75
C LYS A 127 11.35 4.48 10.62
N ASN A 128 11.17 3.85 9.46
CA ASN A 128 12.11 4.00 8.34
C ASN A 128 12.12 5.41 7.75
N ILE A 129 10.95 6.07 7.58
CA ILE A 129 10.95 7.47 7.10
C ILE A 129 11.54 8.43 8.14
N ALA A 130 11.32 8.21 9.44
CA ALA A 130 11.90 9.01 10.51
C ALA A 130 13.42 8.89 10.57
N GLU A 131 13.98 7.70 10.36
CA GLU A 131 15.43 7.48 10.23
C GLU A 131 15.99 8.29 9.05
N VAL A 132 15.42 8.14 7.85
CA VAL A 132 15.85 8.89 6.65
C VAL A 132 15.70 10.41 6.82
N LEU A 133 14.65 10.88 7.49
CA LEU A 133 14.45 12.30 7.79
C LEU A 133 15.49 12.85 8.78
N THR A 134 15.86 12.09 9.80
CA THR A 134 16.94 12.44 10.75
C THR A 134 18.26 12.56 10.00
N ASP A 135 18.56 11.53 9.21
CA ASP A 135 19.77 11.40 8.41
C ASP A 135 19.90 12.54 7.36
N LEU A 136 18.78 13.04 6.84
CA LEU A 136 18.73 14.22 5.96
C LEU A 136 18.74 15.55 6.72
N ALA A 137 18.15 15.64 7.92
CA ALA A 137 18.13 16.86 8.73
C ALA A 137 19.55 17.23 9.20
N GLU A 138 20.29 16.26 9.73
CA GLU A 138 21.69 16.44 10.15
C GLU A 138 22.58 16.93 9.01
N LYS A 139 22.44 16.34 7.81
CA LYS A 139 23.21 16.73 6.60
C LYS A 139 22.86 18.11 6.04
N ASN A 140 21.89 18.81 6.63
CA ASN A 140 21.38 20.10 6.15
C ASN A 140 21.22 21.14 7.29
N ASP A 141 21.91 20.95 8.42
CA ASP A 141 21.94 21.85 9.58
C ASP A 141 20.56 22.10 10.22
N ILE A 142 19.69 21.09 10.21
CA ILE A 142 18.36 21.10 10.83
C ILE A 142 18.39 20.24 12.10
N CYS A 143 18.07 20.84 13.25
CA CYS A 143 17.95 20.15 14.52
C CYS A 143 16.53 19.57 14.71
N ILE A 144 16.45 18.27 15.03
CA ILE A 144 15.23 17.64 15.50
C ILE A 144 15.25 17.70 17.03
N GLY A 145 14.49 18.63 17.61
CA GLY A 145 14.52 18.90 19.04
C GLY A 145 13.69 17.95 19.90
N PHE A 146 12.67 17.32 19.31
CA PHE A 146 11.84 16.31 19.95
C PHE A 146 11.39 15.29 18.90
N GLN A 147 11.38 14.01 19.29
CA GLN A 147 11.01 12.89 18.44
C GLN A 147 10.07 11.95 19.22
N GLN A 148 8.90 11.63 18.65
CA GLN A 148 7.88 10.79 19.29
C GLN A 148 7.27 9.80 18.29
N SER A 149 7.25 8.51 18.65
CA SER A 149 6.45 7.51 17.93
C SER A 149 5.04 7.38 18.51
N ILE A 150 4.07 7.02 17.68
CA ILE A 150 2.66 6.80 18.05
C ILE A 150 2.23 5.44 17.52
N SER A 151 1.79 4.55 18.40
CA SER A 151 1.19 3.25 18.04
C SER A 151 -0.34 3.35 18.04
N GLU A 152 -1.03 2.54 17.24
CA GLU A 152 -2.50 2.53 17.10
C GLU A 152 -3.23 2.40 18.45
N SER A 153 -2.61 1.74 19.44
CA SER A 153 -3.08 1.66 20.83
C SER A 153 -2.71 2.90 21.67
N VAL A 154 -3.10 4.11 21.24
CA VAL A 154 -2.81 5.35 21.97
C VAL A 154 -3.68 5.47 23.23
N SER A 155 -3.13 5.91 24.37
CA SER A 155 -3.98 6.31 25.50
C SER A 155 -4.72 7.62 25.17
N PRO A 156 -5.96 7.83 25.65
CA PRO A 156 -6.69 9.07 25.40
C PRO A 156 -5.91 10.34 25.79
N GLU A 157 -5.05 10.26 26.82
CA GLU A 157 -4.24 11.40 27.29
C GLU A 157 -3.15 11.79 26.28
N LEU A 158 -2.50 10.81 25.65
CA LEU A 158 -1.51 11.05 24.61
C LEU A 158 -2.18 11.58 23.34
N LEU A 159 -3.35 11.04 22.97
CA LEU A 159 -4.21 11.56 21.90
C LEU A 159 -4.59 13.03 22.11
N GLU A 160 -5.07 13.41 23.30
CA GLU A 160 -5.37 14.81 23.65
C GLU A 160 -4.13 15.71 23.58
N SER A 161 -2.98 15.24 24.06
CA SER A 161 -1.73 16.01 23.97
C SER A 161 -1.32 16.29 22.51
N ILE A 162 -1.47 15.30 21.62
CA ILE A 162 -1.18 15.42 20.19
C ILE A 162 -2.23 16.28 19.48
N ALA A 163 -3.52 16.10 19.81
CA ALA A 163 -4.62 16.90 19.27
C ALA A 163 -4.46 18.39 19.62
N SER A 164 -3.99 18.71 20.84
CA SER A 164 -3.69 20.09 21.26
C SER A 164 -2.57 20.76 20.44
N ILE A 165 -1.67 19.96 19.87
CA ILE A 165 -0.60 20.40 18.98
C ILE A 165 -1.10 20.56 17.53
N LEU A 166 -2.00 19.68 17.07
CA LEU A 166 -2.40 19.59 15.66
C LEU A 166 -3.66 20.37 15.28
N LEU A 167 -4.62 20.60 16.17
CA LEU A 167 -5.95 21.13 15.83
C LEU A 167 -6.03 22.66 15.60
N ARG A 168 -5.09 23.23 14.84
CA ARG A 168 -5.24 24.56 14.20
C ARG A 168 -5.47 24.39 12.70
N HIS A 169 -6.73 24.61 12.28
CA HIS A 169 -7.26 24.54 10.90
C HIS A 169 -7.42 23.09 10.37
N SER A 170 -8.56 22.61 9.86
CA SER A 170 -9.54 23.22 8.94
C SER A 170 -10.71 22.25 8.67
N ASN A 171 -11.84 22.73 8.13
CA ASN A 171 -12.99 21.92 7.68
C ASN A 171 -13.49 22.45 6.31
N THR A 172 -13.78 21.58 5.33
CA THR A 172 -14.56 21.87 4.10
C THR A 172 -15.10 20.59 3.46
N ASN A 173 -16.34 20.59 2.96
CA ASN A 173 -17.00 19.48 2.23
C ASN A 173 -17.19 19.85 0.74
N SER A 174 -17.33 18.90 -0.24
CA SER A 174 -18.34 18.95 -1.34
C SER A 174 -18.20 17.99 -2.58
N SER A 175 -19.31 17.23 -2.76
CA SER A 175 -20.03 16.64 -3.91
C SER A 175 -19.45 15.57 -4.90
N LEU A 176 -20.15 14.41 -4.87
CA LEU A 176 -20.75 13.55 -5.92
C LEU A 176 -19.93 12.60 -6.83
N VAL A 177 -20.41 11.32 -6.94
CA VAL A 177 -20.74 10.49 -8.16
C VAL A 177 -21.35 9.10 -7.77
N ARG A 178 -21.99 8.36 -8.71
CA ARG A 178 -22.78 7.09 -8.57
C ARG A 178 -22.23 5.99 -9.54
N LYS A 179 -22.58 4.68 -9.59
CA LYS A 179 -23.62 3.79 -8.98
C LYS A 179 -23.16 2.29 -9.08
N GLU A 180 -24.11 1.36 -8.84
CA GLU A 180 -24.18 -0.09 -9.18
C GLU A 180 -23.89 -1.12 -8.08
N VAL A 181 -24.74 -2.15 -8.02
CA VAL A 181 -24.75 -3.22 -7.00
C VAL A 181 -23.82 -4.35 -7.43
N ASN A 182 -22.88 -4.73 -6.57
CA ASN A 182 -21.80 -5.67 -6.88
C ASN A 182 -21.98 -7.03 -6.17
N ASP A 183 -22.76 -7.92 -6.77
CA ASP A 183 -23.00 -9.29 -6.27
C ASP A 183 -21.73 -10.18 -6.22
N GLY A 184 -20.63 -9.74 -6.84
CA GLY A 184 -19.36 -10.48 -6.85
C GLY A 184 -18.47 -10.25 -5.62
N ASN A 185 -18.79 -9.29 -4.75
CA ASN A 185 -18.00 -8.93 -3.58
C ASN A 185 -18.75 -9.27 -2.29
N THR A 186 -18.26 -10.27 -1.55
CA THR A 186 -18.87 -10.76 -0.31
C THR A 186 -18.94 -9.71 0.81
N TRP A 187 -18.06 -8.71 0.80
CA TRP A 187 -18.06 -7.61 1.77
C TRP A 187 -18.96 -6.43 1.35
N PHE A 188 -19.47 -6.42 0.12
CA PHE A 188 -20.21 -5.28 -0.42
C PHE A 188 -21.52 -5.01 0.34
N LYS A 189 -22.19 -6.05 0.83
CA LYS A 189 -23.38 -5.92 1.67
C LYS A 189 -23.07 -5.16 2.97
N GLU A 190 -22.05 -5.59 3.70
CA GLU A 190 -21.65 -4.99 4.98
C GLU A 190 -21.14 -3.56 4.78
N TYR A 191 -20.36 -3.32 3.71
CA TYR A 191 -19.95 -1.99 3.28
C TYR A 191 -21.14 -1.07 2.99
N TRP A 192 -22.14 -1.55 2.26
CA TRP A 192 -23.32 -0.75 1.87
C TRP A 192 -24.21 -0.43 3.07
N GLU A 193 -24.50 -1.42 3.91
CA GLU A 193 -25.23 -1.26 5.17
C GLU A 193 -24.53 -0.27 6.11
N SER A 194 -23.20 -0.31 6.18
CA SER A 194 -22.39 0.63 6.96
C SER A 194 -22.36 2.05 6.35
N LYS A 195 -22.05 2.20 5.06
CA LYS A 195 -21.88 3.51 4.39
C LYS A 195 -23.17 4.32 4.37
N PHE A 196 -24.32 3.66 4.27
CA PHE A 196 -25.64 4.30 4.22
C PHE A 196 -26.44 4.19 5.52
N ASN A 197 -25.89 3.55 6.55
CA ASN A 197 -26.54 3.31 7.85
C ASN A 197 -27.95 2.70 7.68
N CYS A 198 -28.03 1.65 6.85
CA CYS A 198 -29.26 0.95 6.49
C CYS A 198 -29.09 -0.57 6.63
N SER A 199 -30.17 -1.35 6.48
CA SER A 199 -30.15 -2.81 6.53
C SER A 199 -30.91 -3.44 5.36
N PHE A 200 -30.33 -4.45 4.70
CA PHE A 200 -31.07 -5.33 3.78
C PHE A 200 -31.84 -6.43 4.52
N GLY A 201 -31.64 -6.56 5.84
CA GLY A 201 -32.35 -7.51 6.70
C GLY A 201 -33.50 -6.87 7.47
N ASN A 202 -34.46 -7.70 7.90
CA ASN A 202 -35.62 -7.25 8.67
C ASN A 202 -35.23 -7.05 10.15
N SER A 203 -34.41 -6.03 10.43
CA SER A 203 -34.00 -5.62 11.77
C SER A 203 -35.10 -4.79 12.45
N SER A 204 -35.21 -4.92 13.77
CA SER A 204 -36.37 -4.47 14.55
C SER A 204 -36.54 -2.95 14.62
N HIS A 205 -37.73 -2.50 14.22
CA HIS A 205 -38.43 -1.24 14.56
C HIS A 205 -37.79 0.14 14.35
N GLU A 206 -36.46 0.30 14.20
CA GLU A 206 -35.82 1.62 14.00
C GLU A 206 -34.74 1.66 12.89
N SER A 207 -34.36 0.53 12.28
CA SER A 207 -33.41 0.53 11.15
C SER A 207 -34.07 0.93 9.83
N VAL A 208 -33.46 1.84 9.09
CA VAL A 208 -33.85 2.17 7.70
C VAL A 208 -33.51 0.97 6.80
N ASN A 209 -34.44 0.54 5.95
CA ASN A 209 -34.18 -0.53 4.98
C ASN A 209 -33.32 -0.01 3.81
N CYS A 210 -32.28 -0.75 3.43
CA CYS A 210 -31.53 -0.47 2.21
C CYS A 210 -32.37 -0.81 0.97
N THR A 211 -32.28 0.04 -0.04
CA THR A 211 -32.90 -0.12 -1.37
C THR A 211 -31.95 -0.77 -2.38
N GLY A 212 -30.63 -0.60 -2.21
CA GLY A 212 -29.62 -0.93 -3.23
C GLY A 212 -29.47 0.16 -4.31
N ASP A 213 -30.22 1.26 -4.19
CA ASP A 213 -30.20 2.42 -5.08
C ASP A 213 -29.64 3.68 -4.39
N GLU A 214 -29.19 3.58 -3.14
CA GLU A 214 -28.56 4.67 -2.39
C GLU A 214 -27.45 5.40 -3.17
N GLU A 215 -27.33 6.71 -2.93
CA GLU A 215 -26.35 7.58 -3.58
C GLU A 215 -25.21 7.89 -2.64
N PHE A 216 -23.97 7.59 -3.06
CA PHE A 216 -22.77 7.98 -2.33
C PHE A 216 -22.68 9.51 -2.19
N VAL A 217 -23.13 10.02 -1.04
CA VAL A 217 -22.84 11.38 -0.56
C VAL A 217 -21.35 11.43 -0.18
N ASP A 218 -20.73 12.59 -0.41
CA ASP A 218 -19.41 12.59 -1.01
C ASP A 218 -18.22 12.22 -0.11
N ASP A 219 -17.36 11.36 -0.67
CA ASP A 219 -15.95 11.22 -0.34
C ASP A 219 -15.17 11.50 -1.61
N LYS A 220 -14.34 12.54 -1.60
CA LYS A 220 -13.27 12.76 -2.59
C LYS A 220 -11.96 12.93 -1.87
N ASP A 221 -11.55 11.87 -1.18
CA ASP A 221 -10.20 11.80 -0.69
C ASP A 221 -9.26 11.60 -1.90
N VAL A 222 -8.35 12.55 -2.13
CA VAL A 222 -7.48 12.59 -3.33
C VAL A 222 -6.60 11.34 -3.40
N THR A 223 -6.27 10.81 -2.22
CA THR A 223 -5.68 9.49 -1.94
C THR A 223 -6.40 8.34 -2.65
N GLU A 224 -7.73 8.34 -2.78
CA GLU A 224 -8.46 7.26 -3.43
C GLU A 224 -8.17 7.20 -4.93
N TYR A 225 -8.16 8.35 -5.63
CA TYR A 225 -7.83 8.41 -7.05
C TYR A 225 -6.40 7.93 -7.35
N GLU A 226 -5.41 8.35 -6.55
CA GLU A 226 -4.03 7.91 -6.71
C GLU A 226 -3.86 6.42 -6.38
N THR A 227 -4.51 5.94 -5.31
CA THR A 227 -4.47 4.52 -4.90
C THR A 227 -5.14 3.62 -5.95
N LEU A 228 -6.27 4.05 -6.52
CA LEU A 228 -6.94 3.36 -7.63
C LEU A 228 -6.07 3.32 -8.88
N PHE A 229 -5.38 4.42 -9.22
CA PHE A 229 -4.45 4.48 -10.34
C PHE A 229 -3.25 3.54 -10.14
N ASN A 230 -2.63 3.56 -8.95
CA ASN A 230 -1.49 2.71 -8.62
C ASN A 230 -1.88 1.22 -8.56
N GLY A 231 -3.07 0.91 -8.02
CA GLY A 231 -3.63 -0.44 -7.99
C GLY A 231 -3.93 -0.96 -9.40
N ARG A 232 -4.55 -0.14 -10.24
CA ARG A 232 -4.75 -0.42 -11.68
C ARG A 232 -3.41 -0.70 -12.36
N ASN A 233 -2.39 0.13 -12.15
CA ASN A 233 -1.07 -0.07 -12.75
C ASN A 233 -0.42 -1.39 -12.29
N ALA A 234 -0.60 -1.80 -11.03
CA ALA A 234 -0.09 -3.09 -10.54
C ALA A 234 -0.78 -4.28 -11.23
N VAL A 235 -2.11 -4.22 -11.47
CA VAL A 235 -2.83 -5.23 -12.27
C VAL A 235 -2.32 -5.26 -13.72
N PHE A 236 -2.20 -4.10 -14.36
CA PHE A 236 -1.70 -3.99 -15.74
C PHE A 236 -0.26 -4.50 -15.87
N THR A 237 0.57 -4.34 -14.85
CA THR A 237 1.95 -4.85 -14.81
C THR A 237 1.97 -6.38 -14.89
N TYR A 238 1.18 -7.06 -14.05
CA TYR A 238 1.00 -8.52 -14.16
C TYR A 238 0.47 -8.93 -15.54
N GLY A 239 -0.56 -8.24 -16.04
CA GLY A 239 -1.12 -8.51 -17.37
C GLY A 239 -0.09 -8.44 -18.49
N GLN A 240 0.72 -7.37 -18.53
CA GLN A 240 1.76 -7.20 -19.55
C GLN A 240 2.89 -8.21 -19.42
N ALA A 241 3.33 -8.56 -18.21
CA ALA A 241 4.33 -9.60 -17.99
C ALA A 241 3.84 -10.99 -18.45
N LEU A 242 2.59 -11.33 -18.13
CA LEU A 242 1.97 -12.59 -18.54
C LEU A 242 1.77 -12.67 -20.06
N ILE A 243 1.31 -11.59 -20.71
CA ILE A 243 1.21 -11.51 -22.18
C ILE A 243 2.60 -11.62 -22.83
N SER A 244 3.63 -11.00 -22.26
CA SER A 244 4.99 -11.07 -22.80
C SER A 244 5.55 -12.49 -22.75
N ALA A 245 5.40 -13.18 -21.61
CA ALA A 245 5.78 -14.58 -21.46
C ALA A 245 4.98 -15.51 -22.37
N HIS A 246 3.66 -15.31 -22.45
CA HIS A 246 2.78 -16.12 -23.30
C HIS A 246 3.14 -15.98 -24.79
N ASN A 247 3.36 -14.76 -25.29
CA ASN A 247 3.78 -14.54 -26.69
C ASN A 247 5.15 -15.16 -27.00
N GLU A 248 6.08 -15.19 -26.03
CA GLU A 248 7.42 -15.77 -26.21
C GLU A 248 7.38 -17.30 -26.35
N PHE A 249 6.54 -17.99 -25.56
CA PHE A 249 6.47 -19.46 -25.54
C PHE A 249 5.36 -20.08 -26.37
N CYS A 250 4.24 -19.38 -26.57
CA CYS A 250 3.05 -19.89 -27.27
C CYS A 250 2.88 -19.33 -28.69
N HIS A 251 3.65 -18.29 -29.07
CA HIS A 251 3.62 -17.65 -30.39
C HIS A 251 2.18 -17.25 -30.81
N ASP A 252 1.68 -17.79 -31.94
CA ASP A 252 0.34 -17.49 -32.46
C ASP A 252 -0.81 -18.24 -31.73
N LEU A 253 -0.50 -19.16 -30.81
CA LEU A 253 -1.53 -19.87 -30.04
C LEU A 253 -2.19 -18.93 -29.04
N LYS A 254 -3.48 -18.66 -29.22
CA LYS A 254 -4.29 -17.89 -28.24
C LYS A 254 -4.51 -18.61 -26.91
N GLU A 255 -4.28 -19.92 -26.89
CA GLU A 255 -4.49 -20.77 -25.72
C GLU A 255 -3.23 -20.89 -24.85
N ARG A 256 -3.40 -21.42 -23.64
CA ARG A 256 -2.32 -21.71 -22.70
C ARG A 256 -1.48 -22.89 -23.22
N CYS A 257 -0.17 -22.73 -23.26
CA CYS A 257 0.77 -23.76 -23.73
C CYS A 257 1.78 -24.16 -22.65
N GLU A 258 2.40 -25.33 -22.81
CA GLU A 258 3.33 -25.94 -21.84
C GLU A 258 4.54 -25.05 -21.49
N GLY A 259 5.12 -24.35 -22.48
CA GLY A 259 6.23 -23.41 -22.23
C GLY A 259 5.82 -22.21 -21.35
N PHE A 260 4.57 -21.73 -21.47
CA PHE A 260 4.03 -20.71 -20.58
C PHE A 260 3.69 -21.29 -19.20
N ASP A 261 3.24 -22.54 -19.12
CA ASP A 261 3.05 -23.25 -17.86
C ASP A 261 4.34 -23.34 -17.03
N GLU A 262 5.50 -23.55 -17.67
CA GLU A 262 6.79 -23.49 -16.96
C GLU A 262 7.08 -22.13 -16.33
N VAL A 263 6.68 -21.02 -16.97
CA VAL A 263 6.85 -19.66 -16.43
C VAL A 263 5.92 -19.42 -15.23
N LEU A 264 4.71 -19.97 -15.27
CA LEU A 264 3.77 -19.92 -14.13
C LEU A 264 4.20 -20.86 -12.99
N ALA A 265 4.91 -21.94 -13.30
CA ALA A 265 5.48 -22.86 -12.32
C ALA A 265 6.63 -22.21 -11.54
N ASP A 266 7.62 -21.58 -12.19
CA ASP A 266 8.72 -20.88 -11.51
C ASP A 266 8.50 -19.37 -11.46
N GLY A 267 8.13 -18.86 -10.28
CA GLY A 267 7.92 -17.42 -10.09
C GLY A 267 9.18 -16.56 -10.28
N SER A 268 10.39 -17.16 -10.26
CA SER A 268 11.61 -16.46 -10.70
C SER A 268 11.58 -16.12 -12.19
N LYS A 269 11.01 -16.98 -13.05
CA LYS A 269 10.83 -16.69 -14.48
C LYS A 269 9.82 -15.56 -14.65
N LEU A 270 8.64 -15.64 -14.02
CA LEU A 270 7.62 -14.58 -14.07
C LEU A 270 8.16 -13.23 -13.57
N PHE A 271 8.99 -13.23 -12.51
CA PHE A 271 9.60 -12.02 -11.99
C PHE A 271 10.54 -11.31 -12.98
N ALA A 272 11.24 -12.07 -13.83
CA ALA A 272 12.07 -11.50 -14.89
C ALA A 272 11.22 -10.72 -15.92
N TYR A 273 10.04 -11.24 -16.28
CA TYR A 273 9.08 -10.50 -17.12
C TYR A 273 8.55 -9.24 -16.42
N LEU A 274 8.17 -9.34 -15.14
CA LEU A 274 7.67 -8.21 -14.35
C LEU A 274 8.70 -7.05 -14.28
N LYS A 275 10.00 -7.36 -14.16
CA LYS A 275 11.08 -6.36 -14.21
C LYS A 275 11.29 -5.72 -15.58
N ASN A 276 10.84 -6.38 -16.66
CA ASN A 276 11.03 -5.94 -18.04
C ASN A 276 9.77 -5.29 -18.65
N VAL A 277 8.66 -5.21 -17.90
CA VAL A 277 7.50 -4.40 -18.27
C VAL A 277 7.98 -2.95 -18.44
N LYS A 278 7.92 -2.43 -19.67
CA LYS A 278 8.31 -1.05 -20.00
C LYS A 278 7.59 -0.12 -19.04
N GLU A 279 8.33 0.72 -18.29
CA GLU A 279 7.83 1.59 -17.21
C GLU A 279 6.42 2.15 -17.54
N THR A 280 5.38 1.44 -17.09
CA THR A 280 4.12 2.08 -16.74
C THR A 280 4.49 2.98 -15.58
N GLU A 281 4.34 4.30 -15.77
CA GLU A 281 4.87 5.34 -14.89
C GLU A 281 4.55 5.01 -13.42
N GLY A 282 5.51 4.43 -12.69
CA GLY A 282 5.27 3.90 -11.34
C GLY A 282 6.09 2.68 -10.90
N ILE A 283 6.38 1.68 -11.75
CA ILE A 283 7.02 0.43 -11.26
C ILE A 283 8.46 0.68 -10.75
N GLN A 284 8.72 0.35 -9.48
CA GLN A 284 10.04 0.45 -8.85
C GLN A 284 10.41 -0.83 -8.09
N ASN A 285 11.70 -1.19 -8.13
CA ASN A 285 12.31 -2.33 -7.42
C ASN A 285 13.46 -1.91 -6.48
N GLN A 286 14.03 -0.72 -6.69
CA GLN A 286 15.20 -0.20 -5.98
C GLN A 286 15.18 1.34 -6.02
N ASP A 287 15.78 1.97 -5.01
CA ASP A 287 16.03 3.41 -5.03
C ASP A 287 17.20 3.76 -5.96
N LYS A 288 16.92 4.56 -7.01
CA LYS A 288 17.92 5.01 -8.01
C LYS A 288 18.93 5.98 -7.38
N THR A 289 19.96 5.43 -6.73
CA THR A 289 21.04 6.16 -6.07
C THR A 289 22.27 6.28 -6.98
N GLY A 290 22.35 7.34 -7.79
CA GLY A 290 23.51 7.54 -8.67
C GLY A 290 23.58 8.89 -9.36
N THR A 291 24.80 9.43 -9.47
CA THR A 291 25.14 10.78 -9.97
C THR A 291 24.91 11.03 -11.47
N LYS A 292 24.22 10.13 -12.17
CA LYS A 292 23.75 10.37 -13.55
C LYS A 292 22.35 10.94 -13.49
N ALA A 293 22.23 12.24 -13.73
CA ALA A 293 20.98 12.94 -13.95
C ALA A 293 20.32 12.53 -15.28
N ASN A 294 19.96 11.24 -15.40
CA ASN A 294 18.98 10.79 -16.39
C ASN A 294 17.60 11.27 -15.94
N LYS A 295 16.83 11.77 -16.90
CA LYS A 295 15.63 12.60 -16.74
C LYS A 295 14.43 11.88 -16.08
N GLN A 296 14.57 11.45 -14.83
CA GLN A 296 13.43 11.11 -13.98
C GLN A 296 12.81 12.43 -13.50
N LYS A 297 11.55 12.69 -13.85
CA LYS A 297 10.78 13.75 -13.19
C LYS A 297 10.64 13.34 -11.71
N PRO A 298 10.85 14.23 -10.73
CA PRO A 298 10.48 13.92 -9.35
C PRO A 298 8.98 13.58 -9.30
N PRO A 299 8.53 12.68 -8.40
CA PRO A 299 7.11 12.43 -8.21
C PRO A 299 6.37 13.73 -7.92
N PRO A 300 5.16 13.93 -8.46
CA PRO A 300 4.37 15.13 -8.19
C PRO A 300 3.83 15.08 -6.75
N TYR A 301 4.58 15.65 -5.80
CA TYR A 301 4.07 15.92 -4.46
C TYR A 301 3.32 17.27 -4.48
N GLU A 302 1.99 17.25 -4.33
CA GLU A 302 1.21 18.48 -4.27
C GLU A 302 1.40 19.22 -2.94
N LYS A 303 1.85 20.48 -3.03
CA LYS A 303 1.97 21.37 -1.87
C LYS A 303 0.67 22.15 -1.69
N LYS A 304 -0.27 21.66 -0.87
CA LYS A 304 -1.42 22.46 -0.43
C LYS A 304 -0.91 23.77 0.21
N ARG A 305 -1.47 24.92 -0.19
CA ARG A 305 -1.09 26.22 0.39
C ARG A 305 -1.50 26.25 1.86
N THR A 306 -0.52 26.28 2.75
CA THR A 306 -0.76 26.67 4.15
C THR A 306 -1.31 28.10 4.17
N PRO A 307 -2.27 28.43 5.05
CA PRO A 307 -2.59 29.82 5.37
C PRO A 307 -1.31 30.55 5.78
N ASP A 308 -1.18 31.80 5.35
CA ASP A 308 -0.01 32.63 5.68
C ASP A 308 0.03 32.87 7.19
N MET A 309 0.90 32.16 7.91
CA MET A 309 1.11 32.36 9.35
C MET A 309 1.92 33.63 9.55
N GLY A 310 1.23 34.76 9.38
CA GLY A 310 1.78 36.10 9.55
C GLY A 310 2.51 36.21 10.89
N VAL A 311 3.81 36.47 10.81
CA VAL A 311 4.67 36.74 11.96
C VAL A 311 4.06 37.90 12.74
N ARG A 312 3.60 37.65 13.97
CA ARG A 312 3.20 38.73 14.89
C ARG A 312 4.46 39.53 15.25
N PRO A 313 4.52 40.85 14.98
CA PRO A 313 5.61 41.69 15.47
C PRO A 313 5.63 41.72 16.99
N GLY A 314 6.83 41.90 17.56
CA GLY A 314 7.16 41.63 18.95
C GLY A 314 6.20 42.16 20.03
N ALA A 315 6.04 41.35 21.07
CA ALA A 315 5.76 41.87 22.39
C ALA A 315 6.99 42.64 22.86
N GLN A 316 6.83 43.94 23.16
CA GLN A 316 7.87 44.72 23.81
C GLN A 316 7.94 44.33 25.29
N GLU A 317 9.17 44.30 25.83
CA GLU A 317 9.38 44.30 27.28
C GLU A 317 9.12 45.70 27.84
N GLU A 318 8.19 45.80 28.80
CA GLU A 318 8.13 46.81 29.88
C GLU A 318 7.27 46.25 31.03
#